data_AF-A0A1B2J385-F1
#
_entry.id   AF-A0A1B2J385-F1
#
_cell.length_a   1.000
_cell.length_b   1.000
_cell.length_c   1.000
_cell.angle_alpha   90.00
_cell.angle_beta   90.00
_cell.angle_gamma   90.00
#
_symmetry.space_group_name_H-M   'P 1'
#
loop_
_entity.id
_entity.type
_entity.pdbx_description
1 polymer ?
#
loop_
_entity_poly.entity_id
_entity_poly.type
_entity_poly.pdbx_seq_one_letter_code
_entity_poly.pdbx_strand_id
1 'polypeptide(L)'
;MKLAVEINDDSTRITLPDGQGTIVVTNTVDQVNAGVNLYLKDGKLISVQTEPTDKADGVIQIEPAWDLEAGYLAKSFSEYAVERGILKKDLLETVKIPGNQRKTVEAFRNLVLTVLNGLGFRFVFVPKKKFKGKPRHKFTKQVSEIPFYVDHDGAKATVYWQKRNEMLVKAGAVMKAEPDLNQDGSLGFSAKFAQKLRSEHADSCQNFVTTKDIVLKSVNEVGLFLYFAGTNSWLVLKDENGKTIDEWTKVVE
;
A
#
# COMPACT_ATOMS: atom_id res chain seq x y z
N MET A 1 -14.53 -29.67 19.44
CA MET A 1 -15.29 -30.02 18.22
C MET A 1 -14.54 -31.11 17.49
N LYS A 2 -15.22 -32.20 17.12
CA LYS A 2 -14.64 -33.28 16.31
C LYS A 2 -15.11 -33.10 14.88
N LEU A 3 -14.18 -32.96 13.94
CA LEU A 3 -14.44 -32.84 12.51
C LEU A 3 -14.07 -34.15 11.83
N ALA A 4 -14.82 -34.55 10.81
CA ALA A 4 -14.37 -35.55 9.85
C ALA A 4 -13.85 -34.83 8.61
N VAL A 5 -12.59 -35.06 8.26
CA VAL A 5 -11.89 -34.35 7.19
C VAL A 5 -11.40 -35.36 6.16
N GLU A 6 -11.74 -35.10 4.90
CA GLU A 6 -11.29 -35.85 3.73
C GLU A 6 -10.51 -34.89 2.83
N ILE A 7 -9.27 -35.25 2.49
CA ILE A 7 -8.37 -34.45 1.66
C ILE A 7 -8.16 -35.22 0.36
N ASN A 8 -8.53 -34.58 -0.75
CA ASN A 8 -8.37 -35.07 -2.11
C ASN A 8 -7.36 -34.19 -2.86
N ASP A 9 -7.04 -34.57 -4.10
CA ASP A 9 -6.04 -33.88 -4.93
C ASP A 9 -6.39 -32.40 -5.20
N ASP A 10 -7.67 -32.07 -5.37
CA ASP A 10 -8.14 -30.72 -5.74
C ASP A 10 -9.09 -30.10 -4.71
N SER A 11 -9.43 -30.84 -3.66
CA SER A 11 -10.48 -30.45 -2.72
C SER A 11 -10.25 -30.98 -1.31
N THR A 12 -10.77 -30.25 -0.32
CA THR A 12 -10.82 -30.68 1.07
C THR A 12 -12.26 -30.59 1.55
N ARG A 13 -12.85 -31.74 1.92
CA ARG A 13 -14.20 -31.84 2.46
C ARG A 13 -14.14 -31.98 3.97
N ILE A 14 -14.90 -31.13 4.65
CA ILE A 14 -14.99 -31.08 6.11
C ILE A 14 -16.46 -31.30 6.48
N THR A 15 -16.72 -32.36 7.22
CA THR A 15 -18.04 -32.64 7.78
C THR A 15 -18.09 -32.10 9.20
N LEU A 16 -19.05 -31.21 9.46
CA LEU A 16 -19.30 -30.61 10.77
C LEU A 16 -19.97 -31.65 11.70
N PRO A 17 -19.76 -31.56 13.02
CA PRO A 17 -20.38 -32.49 13.97
C PRO A 17 -21.91 -32.43 13.92
N ASP A 18 -22.55 -33.48 14.44
CA ASP A 18 -24.00 -33.52 14.71
C ASP A 18 -24.89 -33.20 13.49
N GLY A 19 -24.38 -33.45 12.27
CA GLY A 19 -25.11 -33.19 11.03
C GLY A 19 -25.29 -31.71 10.70
N GLN A 20 -24.51 -30.81 11.31
CA GLN A 20 -24.63 -29.36 11.14
C GLN A 20 -24.33 -28.86 9.72
N GLY A 21 -23.70 -29.69 8.89
CA GLY A 21 -23.44 -29.37 7.48
C GLY A 21 -22.06 -29.81 7.01
N THR A 22 -21.71 -29.38 5.81
CA THR A 22 -20.40 -29.63 5.19
C THR A 22 -19.77 -28.35 4.67
N ILE A 23 -18.44 -28.33 4.69
CA ILE A 23 -17.61 -27.28 4.07
C ILE A 23 -16.70 -27.97 3.07
N VAL A 24 -16.70 -27.50 1.82
CA VAL A 24 -15.78 -27.96 0.78
C VAL A 24 -14.92 -26.79 0.35
N VAL A 25 -13.60 -26.96 0.42
CA VAL A 25 -12.64 -26.01 -0.15
C VAL A 25 -12.08 -26.63 -1.41
N THR A 26 -12.20 -25.97 -2.56
CA THR A 26 -11.71 -26.49 -3.84
C THR A 26 -11.12 -25.38 -4.70
N ASN A 27 -10.16 -25.73 -5.56
CA ASN A 27 -9.64 -24.84 -6.61
C ASN A 27 -10.46 -24.94 -7.91
N THR A 28 -11.40 -25.87 -7.99
CA THR A 28 -12.25 -26.11 -9.16
C THR A 28 -13.53 -25.27 -9.04
N VAL A 29 -13.51 -24.07 -9.62
CA VAL A 29 -14.59 -23.08 -9.52
C VAL A 29 -15.87 -23.49 -10.29
N ASP A 30 -15.76 -24.40 -11.26
CA ASP A 30 -16.84 -24.80 -12.17
C ASP A 30 -17.86 -25.78 -11.55
N GLN A 31 -17.59 -26.36 -10.38
CA GLN A 31 -18.48 -27.31 -9.70
C GLN A 31 -19.19 -26.65 -8.52
N VAL A 32 -20.09 -25.69 -8.81
CA VAL A 32 -20.81 -24.93 -7.78
C VAL A 32 -22.05 -25.68 -7.28
N ASN A 33 -22.10 -26.01 -5.99
CA ASN A 33 -23.27 -26.63 -5.36
C ASN A 33 -24.28 -25.57 -4.88
N ALA A 34 -25.54 -25.98 -4.66
CA ALA A 34 -26.67 -25.13 -4.25
C ALA A 34 -26.57 -24.50 -2.83
N GLY A 35 -25.40 -24.62 -2.18
CA GLY A 35 -25.13 -24.04 -0.87
C GLY A 35 -24.64 -22.59 -0.93
N VAL A 36 -23.86 -22.18 0.05
CA VAL A 36 -23.20 -20.87 0.09
C VAL A 36 -21.83 -20.96 -0.57
N ASN A 37 -21.59 -20.11 -1.56
CA ASN A 37 -20.32 -20.07 -2.28
C ASN A 37 -19.53 -18.81 -1.93
N LEU A 38 -18.29 -19.00 -1.49
CA LEU A 38 -17.33 -17.94 -1.18
C LEU A 38 -16.18 -18.01 -2.18
N TYR A 39 -16.15 -17.10 -3.14
CA TYR A 39 -15.15 -17.09 -4.21
C TYR A 39 -13.85 -16.46 -3.72
N LEU A 40 -12.74 -17.14 -4.02
CA LEU A 40 -11.41 -16.76 -3.59
C LEU A 40 -10.52 -16.37 -4.77
N LYS A 41 -9.62 -15.41 -4.50
CA LYS A 41 -8.45 -15.09 -5.31
C LYS A 41 -7.24 -14.99 -4.41
N ASP A 42 -6.18 -15.72 -4.72
CA ASP A 42 -4.94 -15.74 -3.94
C ASP A 42 -5.21 -15.98 -2.43
N GLY A 43 -6.15 -16.88 -2.12
CA GLY A 43 -6.55 -17.23 -0.75
C GLY A 43 -7.36 -16.15 -0.01
N LYS A 44 -7.87 -15.12 -0.71
CA LYS A 44 -8.69 -14.04 -0.14
C LYS A 44 -10.08 -14.03 -0.74
N LEU A 45 -11.08 -13.70 0.07
CA LEU A 45 -12.46 -13.53 -0.39
C LEU A 45 -12.56 -12.36 -1.39
N ILE A 46 -13.16 -12.62 -2.54
CA ILE A 46 -13.46 -11.60 -3.56
C ILE A 46 -14.96 -11.48 -3.88
N SER A 47 -15.75 -12.52 -3.63
CA SER A 47 -17.21 -12.48 -3.83
C SER A 47 -17.94 -13.54 -2.99
N VAL A 48 -19.24 -13.31 -2.79
CA VAL A 48 -20.17 -14.24 -2.12
C VAL A 48 -21.35 -14.49 -3.05
N GLN A 49 -21.65 -15.76 -3.31
CA GLN A 49 -22.70 -16.30 -4.21
C GLN A 49 -22.63 -15.90 -5.69
N THR A 50 -22.21 -14.69 -6.01
CA THR A 50 -22.09 -14.22 -7.38
C THR A 50 -20.68 -14.50 -7.89
N GLU A 51 -20.56 -15.13 -9.06
CA GLU A 51 -19.27 -15.31 -9.69
C GLU A 51 -18.64 -13.93 -10.00
N PRO A 52 -17.41 -13.66 -9.53
CA PRO A 52 -16.76 -12.37 -9.73
C PRO A 52 -16.30 -12.17 -11.18
N THR A 53 -16.24 -10.91 -11.63
CA THR A 53 -15.64 -10.55 -12.93
C THR A 53 -14.14 -10.88 -12.97
N ASP A 54 -13.45 -10.76 -11.84
CA ASP A 54 -12.08 -11.23 -11.68
C ASP A 54 -12.07 -12.75 -11.53
N LYS A 55 -11.29 -13.48 -12.35
CA LYS A 55 -11.24 -14.95 -12.30
C LYS A 55 -10.81 -15.45 -10.91
N ALA A 56 -11.75 -16.04 -10.17
CA ALA A 56 -11.49 -16.78 -8.95
C ALA A 56 -10.55 -17.96 -9.24
N ASP A 57 -9.69 -18.29 -8.28
CA ASP A 57 -8.80 -19.48 -8.32
C ASP A 57 -9.16 -20.52 -7.26
N GLY A 58 -10.23 -20.26 -6.50
CA GLY A 58 -10.82 -21.24 -5.61
C GLY A 58 -12.19 -20.80 -5.10
N VAL A 59 -12.89 -21.74 -4.47
CA VAL A 59 -14.21 -21.52 -3.86
C VAL A 59 -14.31 -22.33 -2.57
N ILE A 60 -14.89 -21.71 -1.55
CA ILE A 60 -15.35 -22.40 -0.35
C ILE A 60 -16.86 -22.54 -0.46
N GLN A 61 -17.33 -23.78 -0.45
CA GLN A 61 -18.74 -24.12 -0.51
C GLN A 61 -19.19 -24.56 0.88
N ILE A 62 -20.31 -24.03 1.34
CA ILE A 62 -20.85 -24.36 2.66
C ILE A 62 -22.29 -24.81 2.47
N GLU A 63 -22.54 -26.06 2.83
CA GLU A 63 -23.88 -26.64 2.83
C GLU A 63 -24.31 -26.79 4.29
N PRO A 64 -25.15 -25.88 4.82
CA PRO A 64 -25.64 -26.02 6.17
C PRO A 64 -26.69 -27.14 6.27
N ALA A 65 -27.05 -27.52 7.49
CA ALA A 65 -28.19 -28.39 7.74
C ALA A 65 -29.51 -27.80 7.20
N TRP A 66 -30.50 -28.66 6.99
CA TRP A 66 -31.78 -28.34 6.35
C TRP A 66 -32.61 -27.25 7.07
N ASP A 67 -32.36 -27.04 8.36
CA ASP A 67 -33.04 -26.08 9.22
C ASP A 67 -32.44 -24.66 9.14
N LEU A 68 -31.32 -24.48 8.43
CA LEU A 68 -30.68 -23.20 8.22
C LEU A 68 -30.73 -22.78 6.74
N GLU A 69 -31.35 -21.63 6.48
CA GLU A 69 -31.48 -21.12 5.11
C GLU A 69 -30.11 -20.63 4.56
N ALA A 70 -29.63 -21.29 3.50
CA ALA A 70 -28.35 -20.96 2.86
C ALA A 70 -28.29 -19.51 2.37
N GLY A 71 -29.43 -18.95 1.91
CA GLY A 71 -29.52 -17.53 1.51
C GLY A 71 -29.20 -16.57 2.65
N TYR A 72 -29.69 -16.84 3.87
CA TYR A 72 -29.39 -16.03 5.05
C TYR A 72 -27.94 -16.18 5.49
N LEU A 73 -27.38 -17.39 5.39
CA LEU A 73 -25.98 -17.60 5.69
C LEU A 73 -25.07 -16.84 4.71
N ALA A 74 -25.36 -16.90 3.42
CA ALA A 74 -24.65 -16.13 2.41
C ALA A 74 -24.72 -14.62 2.68
N LYS A 75 -25.92 -14.12 3.00
CA LYS A 75 -26.13 -12.73 3.41
C LYS A 75 -25.26 -12.35 4.62
N SER A 76 -25.24 -13.21 5.65
CA SER A 76 -24.44 -12.98 6.85
C SER A 76 -22.93 -12.93 6.59
N PHE A 77 -22.42 -13.72 5.63
CA PHE A 77 -21.03 -13.62 5.17
C PHE A 77 -20.75 -12.34 4.38
N SER A 78 -21.70 -11.89 3.54
CA SER A 78 -21.55 -10.65 2.78
C SER A 78 -21.53 -9.44 3.71
N GLU A 79 -22.48 -9.33 4.65
CA GLU A 79 -22.51 -8.30 5.70
C GLU A 79 -21.18 -8.28 6.49
N TYR A 80 -20.75 -9.45 6.97
CA TYR A 80 -19.49 -9.59 7.71
C TYR A 80 -18.27 -9.15 6.91
N ALA A 81 -18.21 -9.47 5.61
CA ALA A 81 -17.10 -9.08 4.76
C ALA A 81 -17.04 -7.57 4.52
N VAL A 82 -18.19 -6.90 4.46
CA VAL A 82 -18.29 -5.43 4.36
C VAL A 82 -17.86 -4.76 5.66
N GLU A 83 -18.36 -5.22 6.80
CA GLU A 83 -17.98 -4.71 8.13
C GLU A 83 -16.45 -4.79 8.36
N ARG A 84 -15.82 -5.81 7.79
CA ARG A 84 -14.37 -6.05 7.88
C ARG A 84 -13.56 -5.30 6.83
N GLY A 85 -14.20 -4.53 5.94
CA GLY A 85 -13.54 -3.78 4.86
C GLY A 85 -12.95 -4.66 3.76
N ILE A 86 -13.45 -5.89 3.60
CA ILE A 86 -13.00 -6.85 2.58
C ILE A 86 -13.76 -6.58 1.28
N LEU A 87 -15.09 -6.52 1.37
CA LEU A 87 -15.97 -6.14 0.26
C LEU A 87 -16.38 -4.67 0.42
N LYS A 88 -16.56 -3.99 -0.71
CA LYS A 88 -16.95 -2.56 -0.72
C LYS A 88 -18.42 -2.34 -0.39
N LYS A 89 -19.26 -3.33 -0.70
CA LYS A 89 -20.71 -3.30 -0.47
C LYS A 89 -21.20 -4.72 -0.31
N ASP A 90 -22.40 -4.82 0.26
CA ASP A 90 -23.13 -6.07 0.38
C ASP A 90 -23.58 -6.50 -1.03
N LEU A 91 -23.36 -7.77 -1.36
CA LEU A 91 -23.71 -8.32 -2.67
C LEU A 91 -25.11 -8.92 -2.69
N LEU A 92 -25.75 -9.04 -1.52
CA LEU A 92 -27.05 -9.66 -1.32
C LEU A 92 -28.04 -8.69 -0.66
N GLU A 93 -28.01 -7.42 -1.06
CA GLU A 93 -28.82 -6.32 -0.48
C GLU A 93 -30.33 -6.63 -0.40
N THR A 94 -30.86 -7.40 -1.35
CA THR A 94 -32.27 -7.79 -1.42
C THR A 94 -32.67 -8.86 -0.41
N VAL A 95 -31.71 -9.65 0.09
CA VAL A 95 -31.94 -10.69 1.10
C VAL A 95 -31.98 -10.05 2.49
N LYS A 96 -33.06 -10.28 3.24
CA LYS A 96 -33.22 -9.81 4.61
C LYS A 96 -33.27 -11.00 5.57
N ILE A 97 -32.33 -11.06 6.50
CA ILE A 97 -32.34 -12.08 7.56
C ILE A 97 -33.42 -11.71 8.60
N PRO A 98 -34.44 -12.57 8.83
CA PRO A 98 -35.42 -12.34 9.88
C PRO A 98 -34.77 -12.23 11.26
N GLY A 99 -35.24 -11.31 12.10
CA GLY A 99 -34.61 -11.03 13.40
C GLY A 99 -34.54 -12.24 14.34
N ASN A 100 -35.54 -13.12 14.28
CA ASN A 100 -35.57 -14.38 15.05
C ASN A 100 -34.56 -15.43 14.56
N GLN A 101 -34.10 -15.35 13.31
CA GLN A 101 -33.11 -16.28 12.74
C GLN A 101 -31.68 -15.75 12.81
N ARG A 102 -31.49 -14.43 12.93
CA ARG A 102 -30.18 -13.76 12.86
C ARG A 102 -29.14 -14.37 13.81
N LYS A 103 -29.50 -14.60 15.07
CA LYS A 103 -28.58 -15.17 16.07
C LYS A 103 -28.10 -16.58 15.67
N THR A 104 -29.00 -17.42 15.15
CA THR A 104 -28.68 -18.78 14.70
C THR A 104 -27.76 -18.75 13.48
N VAL A 105 -28.08 -17.90 12.49
CA VAL A 105 -27.28 -17.72 11.28
C VAL A 105 -25.87 -17.22 11.61
N GLU A 106 -25.74 -16.20 12.45
CA GLU A 106 -24.45 -15.64 12.84
C GLU A 106 -23.63 -16.62 13.69
N ALA A 107 -24.27 -17.42 14.56
CA ALA A 107 -23.60 -18.48 15.30
C ALA A 107 -23.01 -19.53 14.36
N PHE A 108 -23.75 -19.95 13.33
CA PHE A 108 -23.24 -20.89 12.33
C PHE A 108 -22.13 -20.28 11.47
N ARG A 109 -22.26 -19.02 11.02
CA ARG A 109 -21.17 -18.29 10.35
C ARG A 109 -19.90 -18.29 11.20
N ASN A 110 -20.00 -17.98 12.50
CA ASN A 110 -18.86 -17.94 13.41
C ASN A 110 -18.23 -19.33 13.63
N LEU A 111 -19.05 -20.40 13.63
CA LEU A 111 -18.57 -21.78 13.64
C LEU A 111 -17.73 -22.07 12.39
N VAL A 112 -18.26 -21.75 11.20
CA VAL A 112 -17.53 -21.93 9.93
C VAL A 112 -16.22 -21.16 9.94
N LEU A 113 -16.23 -19.89 10.37
CA LEU A 113 -15.02 -19.08 10.50
C LEU A 113 -14.00 -19.71 11.48
N THR A 114 -14.47 -20.30 12.57
CA THR A 114 -13.62 -21.00 13.55
C THR A 114 -12.95 -22.23 12.92
N VAL A 115 -13.70 -23.03 12.15
CA VAL A 115 -13.17 -24.18 11.41
C VAL A 115 -12.12 -23.74 10.40
N LEU A 116 -12.45 -22.77 9.54
CA LEU A 116 -11.55 -22.24 8.51
C LEU A 116 -10.26 -21.69 9.12
N ASN A 117 -10.36 -20.90 10.20
CA ASN A 117 -9.20 -20.35 10.90
C ASN A 117 -8.32 -21.43 11.55
N GLY A 118 -8.94 -22.48 12.10
CA GLY A 118 -8.26 -23.63 12.68
C GLY A 118 -7.45 -24.42 11.65
N LEU A 119 -7.97 -24.54 10.42
CA LEU A 119 -7.35 -25.25 9.30
C LEU A 119 -6.39 -24.40 8.45
N GLY A 120 -6.12 -23.15 8.86
CA GLY A 120 -5.13 -22.30 8.20
C GLY A 120 -5.68 -21.32 7.16
N PHE A 121 -6.99 -21.30 6.91
CA PHE A 121 -7.66 -20.34 6.00
C PHE A 121 -7.85 -18.94 6.62
N ARG A 122 -6.95 -18.55 7.52
CA ARG A 122 -7.04 -17.31 8.31
C ARG A 122 -7.06 -16.04 7.47
N PHE A 123 -6.54 -16.12 6.24
CA PHE A 123 -6.41 -14.98 5.33
C PHE A 123 -7.65 -14.72 4.48
N VAL A 124 -8.61 -15.65 4.43
CA VAL A 124 -9.84 -15.51 3.62
C VAL A 124 -10.59 -14.24 4.00
N PHE A 125 -10.68 -13.96 5.30
CA PHE A 125 -11.38 -12.79 5.86
C PHE A 125 -10.45 -11.70 6.42
N VAL A 126 -9.24 -11.56 5.85
CA VAL A 126 -8.32 -10.48 6.20
C VAL A 126 -8.51 -9.33 5.23
N PRO A 127 -8.80 -8.09 5.69
CA PRO A 127 -8.89 -6.95 4.79
C PRO A 127 -7.61 -6.80 3.99
N LYS A 128 -7.74 -6.42 2.71
CA LYS A 128 -6.58 -6.02 1.91
C LYS A 128 -5.85 -4.94 2.69
N LYS A 129 -4.61 -5.21 3.09
CA LYS A 129 -3.75 -4.23 3.74
C LYS A 129 -3.69 -3.03 2.80
N LYS A 130 -4.28 -1.90 3.19
CA LYS A 130 -4.12 -0.66 2.42
C LYS A 130 -2.62 -0.41 2.37
N PHE A 131 -2.05 -0.47 1.18
CA PHE A 131 -0.68 -0.05 0.99
C PHE A 131 -0.68 1.44 1.34
N LYS A 132 -0.19 1.80 2.52
CA LYS A 132 0.04 3.21 2.86
C LYS A 132 0.97 3.71 1.76
N GLY A 133 0.49 4.66 0.97
CA GLY A 133 1.29 5.23 -0.10
C GLY A 133 2.62 5.72 0.46
N LYS A 134 3.64 5.81 -0.39
CA LYS A 134 4.90 6.47 0.02
C LYS A 134 4.54 7.84 0.64
N PRO A 135 5.14 8.21 1.79
CA PRO A 135 4.90 9.51 2.39
C PRO A 135 5.01 10.61 1.34
N ARG A 136 4.02 11.51 1.31
CA ARG A 136 3.99 12.61 0.33
C ARG A 136 4.50 13.88 0.98
N HIS A 137 5.27 14.66 0.23
CA HIS A 137 5.70 15.98 0.67
C HIS A 137 4.70 17.03 0.18
N LYS A 138 4.22 17.88 1.10
CA LYS A 138 3.30 18.97 0.80
C LYS A 138 3.97 20.31 1.03
N PHE A 139 4.04 21.12 -0.03
CA PHE A 139 4.41 22.52 0.06
C PHE A 139 3.34 23.30 0.85
N THR A 140 3.79 24.18 1.75
CA THR A 140 2.93 25.13 2.47
C THR A 140 3.58 26.52 2.45
N LYS A 141 2.78 27.57 2.69
CA LYS A 141 3.28 28.94 2.75
C LYS A 141 4.33 29.12 3.86
N GLN A 142 4.12 28.48 5.02
CA GLN A 142 5.08 28.48 6.13
C GLN A 142 6.46 27.94 5.69
N VAL A 143 6.49 26.82 4.97
CA VAL A 143 7.76 26.23 4.49
C VAL A 143 8.51 27.15 3.52
N SER A 144 7.81 28.02 2.78
CA SER A 144 8.45 28.95 1.85
C SER A 144 9.28 30.06 2.50
N GLU A 145 9.08 30.29 3.80
CA GLU A 145 9.74 31.35 4.56
C GLU A 145 10.94 30.82 5.36
N ILE A 146 11.11 29.50 5.40
CA ILE A 146 12.17 28.84 6.18
C ILE A 146 13.44 28.74 5.32
N PRO A 147 14.58 29.31 5.77
CA PRO A 147 15.86 29.01 5.17
C PRO A 147 16.31 27.59 5.53
N PHE A 148 16.63 26.79 4.51
CA PHE A 148 17.27 25.49 4.69
C PHE A 148 18.74 25.57 4.33
N TYR A 149 19.59 25.08 5.22
CA TYR A 149 21.03 25.07 5.07
C TYR A 149 21.48 23.68 4.61
N VAL A 150 22.42 23.69 3.68
CA VAL A 150 23.18 22.52 3.24
C VAL A 150 24.60 22.70 3.75
N ASP A 151 25.11 21.70 4.44
CA ASP A 151 26.53 21.51 4.73
C ASP A 151 26.80 20.01 4.60
N HIS A 152 27.12 19.59 3.38
CA HIS A 152 27.26 18.17 3.05
C HIS A 152 28.24 17.96 1.90
N ASP A 153 29.21 17.07 2.12
CA ASP A 153 30.13 16.57 1.08
C ASP A 153 30.82 17.69 0.28
N GLY A 154 31.31 18.69 1.01
CA GLY A 154 31.97 19.88 0.45
C GLY A 154 31.02 20.94 -0.13
N ALA A 155 29.72 20.64 -0.27
CA ALA A 155 28.73 21.61 -0.68
C ALA A 155 28.19 22.41 0.51
N LYS A 156 28.03 23.72 0.32
CA LYS A 156 27.43 24.64 1.31
C LYS A 156 26.46 25.59 0.63
N ALA A 157 25.23 25.68 1.12
CA ALA A 157 24.23 26.54 0.49
C ALA A 157 23.12 26.96 1.47
N THR A 158 22.47 28.08 1.16
CA THR A 158 21.17 28.46 1.72
C THR A 158 20.12 28.28 0.63
N VAL A 159 19.06 27.54 0.95
CA VAL A 159 18.03 27.09 0.01
C VAL A 159 16.63 27.42 0.56
N TYR A 160 15.73 27.87 -0.30
CA TYR A 160 14.32 28.08 0.02
C TYR A 160 13.43 27.26 -0.89
N TRP A 161 12.40 26.60 -0.35
CA TRP A 161 11.32 26.03 -1.16
C TRP A 161 10.27 27.13 -1.41
N GLN A 162 10.49 28.02 -2.39
CA GLN A 162 9.68 29.23 -2.54
C GLN A 162 8.28 28.99 -3.14
N LYS A 163 8.14 28.00 -4.03
CA LYS A 163 6.86 27.55 -4.60
C LYS A 163 6.87 26.04 -4.77
N ARG A 164 5.70 25.43 -4.98
CA ARG A 164 5.52 23.97 -5.14
C ARG A 164 6.58 23.29 -6.04
N ASN A 165 7.00 23.95 -7.11
CA ASN A 165 7.95 23.47 -8.12
C ASN A 165 9.16 24.41 -8.30
N GLU A 166 9.50 25.21 -7.28
CA GLU A 166 10.64 26.13 -7.32
C GLU A 166 11.42 26.07 -5.99
N MET A 167 12.67 25.63 -6.09
CA MET A 167 13.69 25.67 -5.05
C MET A 167 14.69 26.77 -5.41
N LEU A 168 14.85 27.76 -4.55
CA LEU A 168 15.81 28.84 -4.71
C LEU A 168 17.09 28.48 -3.97
N VAL A 169 18.21 28.38 -4.67
CA VAL A 169 19.55 28.32 -4.08
C VAL A 169 20.14 29.73 -4.13
N LYS A 170 20.50 30.29 -2.97
CA LYS A 170 21.07 31.64 -2.89
C LYS A 170 22.45 31.72 -3.55
N ALA A 171 22.77 32.89 -4.11
CA ALA A 171 24.12 33.23 -4.54
C ALA A 171 25.14 33.01 -3.40
N GLY A 172 26.36 32.62 -3.75
CA GLY A 172 27.41 32.24 -2.80
C GLY A 172 27.36 30.77 -2.38
N ALA A 173 26.48 29.95 -2.97
CA ALA A 173 26.44 28.52 -2.72
C ALA A 173 27.69 27.84 -3.30
N VAL A 174 28.37 27.06 -2.47
CA VAL A 174 29.53 26.23 -2.81
C VAL A 174 29.03 24.86 -3.22
N MET A 175 29.47 24.38 -4.39
CA MET A 175 29.14 23.07 -4.94
C MET A 175 30.31 22.11 -4.77
N LYS A 176 30.03 20.81 -4.56
CA LYS A 176 31.05 19.75 -4.67
C LYS A 176 31.68 19.81 -6.06
N ALA A 177 33.01 19.87 -6.13
CA ALA A 177 33.73 20.07 -7.39
C ALA A 177 33.58 18.88 -8.36
N GLU A 178 33.90 17.68 -7.87
CA GLU A 178 33.97 16.45 -8.66
C GLU A 178 32.95 15.41 -8.16
N PRO A 179 32.30 14.64 -9.03
CA PRO A 179 31.45 13.52 -8.63
C PRO A 179 32.28 12.30 -8.23
N ASP A 180 31.70 11.43 -7.41
CA ASP A 180 32.31 10.11 -7.15
C ASP A 180 32.12 9.20 -8.37
N LEU A 181 33.15 8.42 -8.68
CA LEU A 181 33.13 7.44 -9.78
C LEU A 181 32.52 6.11 -9.31
N ASN A 182 31.89 5.41 -10.26
CA ASN A 182 31.49 4.01 -10.06
C ASN A 182 32.73 3.12 -9.87
N GLN A 183 32.53 1.89 -9.40
CA GLN A 183 33.61 0.91 -9.20
C GLN A 183 34.41 0.62 -10.49
N ASP A 184 33.78 0.75 -11.65
CA ASP A 184 34.40 0.57 -12.97
C ASP A 184 35.09 1.85 -13.49
N GLY A 185 35.18 2.91 -12.69
CA GLY A 185 35.75 4.21 -13.05
C GLY A 185 34.83 5.08 -13.91
N SER A 186 33.61 4.62 -14.22
CA SER A 186 32.65 5.39 -15.04
C SER A 186 31.86 6.41 -14.22
N LEU A 187 31.32 7.42 -14.90
CA LEU A 187 30.37 8.36 -14.29
C LEU A 187 28.97 7.73 -14.18
N GLY A 188 28.42 7.75 -12.96
CA GLY A 188 27.04 7.36 -12.69
C GLY A 188 26.02 8.28 -13.39
N PHE A 189 24.79 7.81 -13.51
CA PHE A 189 23.70 8.56 -14.17
C PHE A 189 23.44 9.91 -13.49
N SER A 190 23.39 9.95 -12.16
CA SER A 190 23.22 11.18 -11.37
C SER A 190 24.33 12.19 -11.63
N ALA A 191 25.57 11.72 -11.74
CA ALA A 191 26.72 12.58 -12.03
C ALA A 191 26.62 13.22 -13.42
N LYS A 192 26.27 12.43 -14.45
CA LYS A 192 26.04 12.94 -15.81
C LYS A 192 24.91 13.97 -15.86
N PHE A 193 23.80 13.71 -15.15
CA PHE A 193 22.67 14.62 -15.10
C PHE A 193 23.01 15.93 -14.37
N ALA A 194 23.71 15.84 -13.23
CA ALA A 194 24.16 17.00 -12.48
C ALA A 194 25.16 17.87 -13.27
N GLN A 195 26.09 17.26 -14.01
CA GLN A 195 26.98 18.01 -14.92
C GLN A 195 26.19 18.78 -15.98
N LYS A 196 25.19 18.14 -16.59
CA LYS A 196 24.29 18.83 -17.53
C LYS A 196 23.55 19.98 -16.86
N LEU A 197 22.94 19.74 -15.69
CA LEU A 197 22.22 20.77 -14.94
C LEU A 197 23.12 21.97 -14.58
N ARG A 198 24.38 21.73 -14.19
CA ARG A 198 25.35 22.80 -13.93
C ARG A 198 25.73 23.55 -15.20
N SER A 199 25.86 22.86 -16.34
CA SER A 199 26.16 23.50 -17.62
C SER A 199 25.04 24.45 -18.08
N GLU A 200 23.78 24.13 -17.77
CA GLU A 200 22.62 25.00 -18.02
C GLU A 200 22.65 26.29 -17.17
N HIS A 201 23.47 26.31 -16.10
CA HIS A 201 23.65 27.44 -15.19
C HIS A 201 25.10 27.97 -15.16
N ALA A 202 25.90 27.69 -16.19
CA ALA A 202 27.32 28.03 -16.23
C ALA A 202 27.59 29.54 -16.04
N ASP A 203 26.78 30.40 -16.67
CA ASP A 203 26.92 31.87 -16.57
C ASP A 203 26.60 32.45 -15.18
N SER A 204 26.11 31.60 -14.28
CA SER A 204 25.77 31.94 -12.90
C SER A 204 26.69 31.23 -11.89
N CYS A 205 27.77 30.60 -12.35
CA CYS A 205 28.71 29.87 -11.53
C CYS A 205 30.17 30.22 -11.88
N GLN A 206 31.03 30.36 -10.87
CA GLN A 206 32.46 30.53 -11.04
C GLN A 206 33.21 29.72 -9.99
N ASN A 207 34.19 28.91 -10.38
CA ASN A 207 35.01 28.09 -9.48
C ASN A 207 34.17 27.28 -8.48
N PHE A 208 33.11 26.63 -8.97
CA PHE A 208 32.14 25.86 -8.17
C PHE A 208 31.37 26.67 -7.11
N VAL A 209 31.31 28.00 -7.25
CA VAL A 209 30.51 28.89 -6.41
C VAL A 209 29.46 29.60 -7.27
N THR A 210 28.21 29.65 -6.82
CA THR A 210 27.16 30.41 -7.53
C THR A 210 27.38 31.91 -7.37
N THR A 211 27.32 32.67 -8.45
CA THR A 211 27.43 34.14 -8.45
C THR A 211 26.07 34.83 -8.46
N LYS A 212 25.02 34.09 -8.80
CA LYS A 212 23.62 34.52 -8.79
C LYS A 212 22.75 33.47 -8.10
N ASP A 213 21.56 33.87 -7.70
CA ASP A 213 20.54 32.93 -7.24
C ASP A 213 20.17 31.96 -8.39
N ILE A 214 20.02 30.67 -8.05
CA ILE A 214 19.63 29.61 -8.98
C ILE A 214 18.25 29.07 -8.59
N VAL A 215 17.36 28.89 -9.56
CA VAL A 215 16.04 28.28 -9.34
C VAL A 215 16.01 26.89 -9.95
N LEU A 216 15.75 25.89 -9.12
CA LEU A 216 15.65 24.47 -9.47
C LEU A 216 14.23 23.96 -9.23
N LYS A 217 13.85 22.84 -9.84
CA LYS A 217 12.45 22.38 -9.82
C LYS A 217 12.07 21.56 -8.59
N SER A 218 13.05 20.98 -7.89
CA SER A 218 12.80 20.06 -6.79
C SER A 218 13.98 19.93 -5.82
N VAL A 219 13.70 19.40 -4.62
CA VAL A 219 14.72 19.04 -3.61
C VAL A 219 15.77 18.09 -4.18
N ASN A 220 15.38 17.19 -5.09
CA ASN A 220 16.32 16.27 -5.74
C ASN A 220 17.25 16.99 -6.72
N GLU A 221 16.74 17.97 -7.48
CA GLU A 221 17.59 18.80 -8.36
C GLU A 221 18.56 19.64 -7.54
N VAL A 222 18.16 20.15 -6.37
CA VAL A 222 19.09 20.82 -5.45
C VAL A 222 20.24 19.89 -5.05
N GLY A 223 19.94 18.64 -4.69
CA GLY A 223 20.99 17.67 -4.35
C GLY A 223 21.89 17.28 -5.52
N LEU A 224 21.33 17.13 -6.71
CA LEU A 224 22.09 16.91 -7.94
C LEU A 224 23.02 18.10 -8.23
N PHE A 225 22.47 19.31 -8.19
CA PHE A 225 23.20 20.55 -8.47
C PHE A 225 24.33 20.78 -7.46
N LEU A 226 24.07 20.65 -6.16
CA LEU A 226 25.04 20.96 -5.13
C LEU A 226 26.09 19.87 -4.92
N TYR A 227 25.68 18.59 -4.89
CA TYR A 227 26.55 17.48 -4.46
C TYR A 227 26.33 16.16 -5.24
N PHE A 228 25.86 16.23 -6.49
CA PHE A 228 25.72 15.06 -7.38
C PHE A 228 24.77 13.95 -6.88
N ALA A 229 23.84 14.28 -5.98
CA ALA A 229 22.97 13.32 -5.28
C ALA A 229 23.75 12.35 -4.39
N GLY A 230 23.51 11.03 -4.46
CA GLY A 230 24.18 10.03 -3.60
C GLY A 230 23.62 9.92 -2.17
N THR A 231 22.79 10.87 -1.74
CA THR A 231 22.10 10.83 -0.43
C THR A 231 20.65 11.30 -0.55
N ASN A 232 19.87 11.13 0.51
CA ASN A 232 18.50 11.65 0.57
C ASN A 232 18.50 13.15 0.89
N SER A 233 18.38 13.98 -0.15
CA SER A 233 18.37 15.44 -0.02
C SER A 233 17.29 15.98 0.92
N TRP A 234 16.17 15.26 1.09
CA TRP A 234 15.13 15.64 2.05
C TRP A 234 15.61 15.65 3.51
N LEU A 235 16.68 14.92 3.82
CA LEU A 235 17.29 14.85 5.16
C LEU A 235 18.55 15.72 5.29
N VAL A 236 19.08 16.23 4.17
CA VAL A 236 20.27 17.09 4.14
C VAL A 236 19.89 18.55 4.37
N LEU A 237 18.80 19.01 3.77
CA LEU A 237 18.31 20.37 3.91
C LEU A 237 17.68 20.54 5.30
N LYS A 238 18.31 21.33 6.16
CA LYS A 238 17.92 21.55 7.56
C LYS A 238 17.73 23.02 7.87
N ASP A 239 16.74 23.36 8.70
CA ASP A 239 16.63 24.71 9.23
C ASP A 239 17.71 25.01 10.29
N GLU A 240 17.68 26.22 10.84
CA GLU A 240 18.59 26.68 11.89
C GLU A 240 18.58 25.80 13.16
N ASN A 241 17.48 25.09 13.41
CA ASN A 241 17.30 24.21 14.57
C ASN A 241 17.63 22.75 14.23
N GLY A 242 18.11 22.47 13.01
CA GLY A 242 18.46 21.13 12.55
C GLY A 242 17.28 20.30 12.07
N LYS A 243 16.05 20.84 12.03
CA LYS A 243 14.87 20.13 11.53
C LYS A 243 14.88 20.08 10.02
N THR A 244 14.67 18.89 9.47
CA THR A 244 14.80 18.63 8.04
C THR A 244 13.59 19.11 7.23
N ILE A 245 13.80 19.36 5.94
CA ILE A 245 12.69 19.65 5.02
C ILE A 245 11.73 18.45 4.88
N ASP A 246 12.21 17.20 5.06
CA ASP A 246 11.36 16.00 5.22
C ASP A 246 10.34 16.21 6.35
N GLU A 247 10.84 16.50 7.56
CA GLU A 247 10.00 16.66 8.77
C GLU A 247 9.02 17.83 8.67
N TRP A 248 9.38 18.88 7.95
CA TRP A 248 8.48 20.02 7.72
C TRP A 248 7.33 19.72 6.78
N THR A 249 7.48 18.73 5.88
CA THR A 249 6.62 18.63 4.68
C THR A 249 5.95 17.28 4.53
N LYS A 250 6.41 16.26 5.26
CA LYS A 250 5.92 14.89 5.15
C LYS A 250 4.50 14.76 5.68
N VAL A 251 3.63 14.19 4.84
CA VAL A 251 2.26 13.83 5.15
C VAL A 251 2.16 12.31 5.10
N VAL A 252 1.67 11.70 6.18
CA VAL A 252 1.37 10.27 6.27
C VAL A 252 -0.14 10.11 6.10
N GLU A 253 -0.56 9.49 5.00
CA GLU A 253 -1.96 9.06 4.79
C GLU A 253 -2.21 7.67 5.43
#